data_AF-A0A1G0XBC9-F1
#
_entry.id   AF-A0A1G0XBC9-F1
#
_cell.length_a   1.000
_cell.length_b   1.000
_cell.length_c   1.000
_cell.angle_alpha   90.00
_cell.angle_beta   90.00
_cell.angle_gamma   90.00
#
_symmetry.space_group_name_H-M   'P 1'
#
loop_
_entity.id
_entity.type
_entity.pdbx_description
1 polymer ?
#
loop_
_entity_poly.entity_id
_entity_poly.type
_entity_poly.pdbx_seq_one_letter_code
_entity_poly.pdbx_strand_id
1 'polypeptide(L)'
;MRIVFAGTPEFGLPCLSALQNSEHQIVAVYTQPDRPAGRGRKLKFSAIKTWALEHNILVNQPVNFKSQAAISELQALKPDLMVVIAYGLILPTEVLNIPTFGCVNVHASILPKWRGASPIHNAILNGDEETGVAIMQMDKGMDTGDYYQITACKISDDDTTGTLHDKLARIAINPLLETIHNIQNYKAIPIKQNSSLATYAGKIKKEDGKIIWNNSAQKINQQIRAFNPWPLAYAILNGLNLQIIQANVVHNQSNQQPGTILEISKQGMLVSTKEKSILIEKIKFPGKNTIAISDYLNSNQTSLQVGQVFL
;
A
#
# COMPACT_ATOMS: atom_id res chain seq x y z
N MET A 1 10.48 -16.83 -21.63
CA MET A 1 9.00 -16.87 -21.70
C MET A 1 8.43 -15.58 -22.25
N ARG A 2 7.25 -15.65 -22.87
CA ARG A 2 6.36 -14.54 -23.25
C ARG A 2 5.51 -14.15 -22.04
N ILE A 3 5.74 -12.96 -21.50
CA ILE A 3 5.10 -12.49 -20.28
C ILE A 3 4.15 -11.34 -20.59
N VAL A 4 2.94 -11.44 -20.08
CA VAL A 4 2.05 -10.28 -19.92
C VAL A 4 2.22 -9.75 -18.49
N PHE A 5 2.45 -8.45 -18.35
CA PHE A 5 2.50 -7.81 -17.03
C PHE A 5 1.22 -7.03 -16.79
N ALA A 6 0.58 -7.21 -15.64
CA ALA A 6 -0.64 -6.48 -15.27
C ALA A 6 -0.44 -5.72 -13.96
N GLY A 7 -0.47 -4.39 -14.01
CA GLY A 7 -0.27 -3.54 -12.84
C GLY A 7 -0.65 -2.10 -13.08
N THR A 8 -0.77 -1.32 -12.00
CA THR A 8 -1.18 0.09 -12.09
C THR A 8 -0.27 1.06 -11.34
N PRO A 9 -0.04 0.91 -10.02
CA PRO A 9 0.78 1.85 -9.26
C PRO A 9 2.27 1.57 -9.42
N GLU A 10 3.08 2.46 -8.85
CA GLU A 10 4.56 2.41 -8.86
C GLU A 10 5.11 1.14 -8.19
N PHE A 11 4.36 0.50 -7.29
CA PHE A 11 4.75 -0.75 -6.61
C PHE A 11 5.27 -1.83 -7.56
N GLY A 12 4.68 -1.96 -8.75
CA GLY A 12 5.06 -2.98 -9.73
C GLY A 12 6.26 -2.62 -10.61
N LEU A 13 6.70 -1.35 -10.62
CA LEU A 13 7.76 -0.90 -11.51
C LEU A 13 9.10 -1.62 -11.30
N PRO A 14 9.57 -1.89 -10.06
CA PRO A 14 10.84 -2.58 -9.88
C PRO A 14 10.83 -3.99 -10.47
N CYS A 15 9.76 -4.75 -10.24
CA CYS A 15 9.57 -6.07 -10.84
C CYS A 15 9.43 -6.01 -12.37
N LEU A 16 8.66 -5.06 -12.90
CA LEU A 16 8.49 -4.88 -14.35
C LEU A 16 9.83 -4.57 -15.04
N SER A 17 10.61 -3.66 -14.46
CA SER A 17 11.95 -3.32 -14.96
C SER A 17 12.92 -4.50 -14.86
N ALA A 18 12.88 -5.27 -13.77
CA ALA A 18 13.70 -6.47 -13.62
C ALA A 18 13.35 -7.55 -14.66
N LEU A 19 12.06 -7.74 -14.96
CA LEU A 19 11.60 -8.64 -16.01
C LEU A 19 12.06 -8.20 -17.40
N GLN A 20 12.00 -6.90 -17.71
CA GLN A 20 12.47 -6.35 -18.99
C GLN A 20 13.97 -6.58 -19.21
N ASN A 21 14.76 -6.57 -18.14
CA ASN A 21 16.20 -6.80 -18.17
C ASN A 21 16.59 -8.29 -18.01
N SER A 22 15.61 -9.20 -18.04
CA SER A 22 15.83 -10.64 -17.98
C SER A 22 15.81 -11.29 -19.36
N GLU A 23 15.91 -12.62 -19.42
CA GLU A 23 15.75 -13.41 -20.66
C GLU A 23 14.30 -13.46 -21.18
N HIS A 24 13.35 -12.86 -20.47
CA HIS A 24 11.93 -12.92 -20.79
C HIS A 24 11.50 -11.79 -21.74
N GLN A 25 10.46 -12.06 -22.52
CA GLN A 25 9.87 -11.07 -23.43
C GLN A 25 8.56 -10.55 -22.83
N ILE A 26 8.52 -9.26 -22.48
CA ILE A 26 7.25 -8.61 -22.11
C ILE A 26 6.48 -8.29 -23.40
N VAL A 27 5.40 -9.04 -23.65
CA VAL A 27 4.62 -8.93 -24.90
C VAL A 27 3.50 -7.90 -24.82
N ALA A 28 3.02 -7.60 -23.61
CA ALA A 28 2.08 -6.51 -23.35
C ALA A 28 2.07 -6.15 -21.87
N VAL A 29 1.64 -4.92 -21.60
CA VAL A 29 1.35 -4.39 -20.28
C VAL A 29 -0.14 -4.07 -20.17
N TYR A 30 -0.79 -4.62 -19.16
CA TYR A 30 -2.17 -4.34 -18.80
C TYR A 30 -2.21 -3.39 -17.62
N THR A 31 -2.97 -2.31 -17.72
CA THR A 31 -3.13 -1.35 -16.62
C THR A 31 -4.57 -0.84 -16.54
N GLN A 32 -4.93 -0.13 -15.47
CA GLN A 32 -6.23 0.53 -15.38
C GLN A 32 -6.40 1.59 -16.47
N PRO A 33 -7.62 1.82 -16.98
CA PRO A 33 -7.92 2.96 -17.84
C PRO A 33 -7.50 4.28 -17.20
N ASP A 34 -7.07 5.23 -18.03
CA ASP A 34 -6.68 6.56 -17.57
C ASP A 34 -7.87 7.23 -16.88
N ARG A 35 -7.60 7.86 -15.73
CA ARG A 35 -8.63 8.57 -14.97
C ARG A 35 -8.21 10.02 -14.75
N PRO A 36 -9.15 10.97 -14.81
CA PRO A 36 -8.90 12.34 -14.40
C PRO A 36 -8.42 12.40 -12.95
N ALA A 37 -7.31 13.08 -12.68
CA ALA A 37 -6.74 13.18 -11.33
C ALA A 37 -6.29 14.62 -11.00
N GLY A 38 -6.23 14.94 -9.70
CA GLY A 38 -5.74 16.23 -9.21
C GLY A 38 -6.65 17.43 -9.50
N ARG A 39 -6.16 18.64 -9.18
CA ARG A 39 -6.85 19.90 -9.53
C ARG A 39 -6.78 20.12 -11.05
N GLY A 40 -7.91 20.45 -11.67
CA GLY A 40 -8.02 20.62 -13.13
C GLY A 40 -8.32 19.34 -13.91
N ARG A 41 -8.41 18.18 -13.24
CA ARG A 41 -8.90 16.89 -13.81
C ARG A 41 -8.28 16.51 -15.16
N LYS A 42 -6.99 16.80 -15.35
CA LYS A 42 -6.26 16.32 -16.53
C LYS A 42 -6.16 14.79 -16.48
N LEU A 43 -6.24 14.16 -17.65
CA LEU A 43 -5.94 12.73 -17.79
C LEU A 43 -4.51 12.48 -17.32
N LYS A 44 -4.35 11.56 -16.36
CA LYS A 44 -3.06 11.14 -15.85
C LYS A 44 -2.89 9.66 -16.15
N PHE A 45 -1.77 9.30 -16.78
CA PHE A 45 -1.40 7.91 -17.01
C PHE A 45 -0.98 7.24 -15.70
N SER A 46 -1.23 5.93 -15.60
CA SER A 46 -0.69 5.13 -14.52
C SER A 46 0.84 5.04 -14.62
N ALA A 47 1.51 4.75 -13.52
CA ALA A 47 2.97 4.62 -13.51
C ALA A 47 3.44 3.50 -14.46
N ILE A 48 2.70 2.38 -14.47
CA ILE A 48 2.96 1.25 -15.35
C ILE A 48 2.73 1.60 -16.83
N LYS A 49 1.70 2.40 -17.17
CA LYS A 49 1.50 2.88 -18.55
C LYS A 49 2.63 3.80 -19.00
N THR A 50 3.00 4.78 -18.18
CA THR A 50 4.11 5.69 -18.51
C THR A 50 5.37 4.90 -18.82
N TRP A 51 5.74 3.96 -17.95
CA TRP A 51 6.89 3.09 -18.15
C TRP A 51 6.78 2.27 -19.45
N ALA A 52 5.62 1.66 -19.73
CA ALA A 52 5.44 0.84 -20.93
C ALA A 52 5.56 1.65 -22.23
N LEU A 53 5.03 2.88 -22.25
CA LEU A 53 5.16 3.79 -23.39
C LEU A 53 6.61 4.19 -23.65
N GLU A 54 7.37 4.49 -22.59
CA GLU A 54 8.81 4.82 -22.68
C GLU A 54 9.65 3.67 -23.24
N HIS A 55 9.21 2.42 -23.02
CA HIS A 55 9.88 1.20 -23.48
C HIS A 55 9.28 0.62 -24.78
N ASN A 56 8.34 1.33 -25.42
CA ASN A 56 7.64 0.88 -26.63
C ASN A 56 6.95 -0.49 -26.50
N ILE A 57 6.38 -0.78 -25.33
CA ILE A 57 5.64 -2.00 -25.05
C ILE A 57 4.14 -1.76 -25.27
N LEU A 58 3.45 -2.74 -25.85
CA LEU A 58 2.00 -2.69 -26.07
C LEU A 58 1.25 -2.46 -24.75
N VAL A 59 0.36 -1.46 -24.71
CA VAL A 59 -0.44 -1.13 -23.53
C VAL A 59 -1.91 -1.46 -23.78
N ASN A 60 -2.49 -2.32 -22.95
CA ASN A 60 -3.90 -2.67 -22.95
C ASN A 60 -4.59 -2.14 -21.68
N GLN A 61 -5.74 -1.48 -21.83
CA GLN A 61 -6.47 -0.85 -20.72
C GLN A 61 -7.95 -1.28 -20.68
N PRO A 62 -8.26 -2.58 -20.55
CA PRO A 62 -9.65 -3.00 -20.42
C PRO A 62 -10.27 -2.42 -19.15
N VAL A 63 -11.56 -2.06 -19.22
CA VAL A 63 -12.32 -1.65 -18.02
C VAL A 63 -12.60 -2.87 -17.12
N ASN A 64 -12.75 -4.05 -17.74
CA ASN A 64 -12.95 -5.35 -17.11
C ASN A 64 -12.75 -6.46 -18.17
N PHE A 65 -12.73 -7.72 -17.74
CA PHE A 65 -12.67 -8.90 -18.61
C PHE A 65 -14.04 -9.59 -18.77
N LYS A 66 -15.13 -8.82 -18.94
CA LYS A 66 -16.46 -9.40 -19.18
C LYS A 66 -16.77 -9.59 -20.67
N SER A 67 -16.12 -8.83 -21.55
CA SER A 67 -16.35 -8.92 -23.00
C SER A 67 -15.42 -9.93 -23.65
N GLN A 68 -15.93 -10.68 -24.62
CA GLN A 68 -15.11 -11.59 -25.44
C GLN A 68 -13.95 -10.88 -26.14
N ALA A 69 -14.13 -9.62 -26.58
CA ALA A 69 -13.07 -8.85 -27.23
C ALA A 69 -11.81 -8.72 -26.36
N ALA A 70 -11.95 -8.25 -25.11
CA ALA A 70 -10.83 -8.11 -24.18
C ALA A 70 -10.13 -9.45 -23.86
N ILE A 71 -10.89 -10.55 -23.84
CA ILE A 71 -10.36 -11.90 -23.62
C ILE A 71 -9.59 -12.36 -24.86
N SER A 72 -10.16 -12.19 -26.05
CA SER A 72 -9.54 -12.56 -27.32
C SER A 72 -8.27 -11.76 -27.61
N GLU A 73 -8.21 -10.49 -27.22
CA GLU A 73 -6.99 -9.69 -27.27
C GLU A 73 -5.86 -10.33 -26.43
N LEU A 74 -6.16 -10.77 -25.20
CA LEU A 74 -5.18 -11.44 -24.34
C LEU A 74 -4.77 -12.81 -24.91
N GLN A 75 -5.73 -13.59 -25.44
CA GLN A 75 -5.46 -14.88 -26.07
C GLN A 75 -4.54 -14.75 -27.29
N ALA A 76 -4.75 -13.71 -28.11
CA ALA A 76 -3.94 -13.47 -29.30
C ALA A 76 -2.46 -13.22 -28.99
N LEU A 77 -2.15 -12.72 -27.78
CA LEU A 77 -0.77 -12.52 -27.34
C LEU A 77 -0.02 -13.84 -27.08
N LYS A 78 -0.74 -14.95 -26.89
CA LYS A 78 -0.18 -16.27 -26.54
C LYS A 78 0.85 -16.17 -25.40
N PRO A 79 0.46 -15.68 -24.21
CA PRO A 79 1.38 -15.56 -23.09
C PRO A 79 1.70 -16.94 -22.52
N ASP A 80 2.96 -17.14 -22.10
CA ASP A 80 3.33 -18.28 -21.27
C ASP A 80 2.90 -18.02 -19.82
N LEU A 81 3.04 -16.77 -19.35
CA LEU A 81 2.75 -16.37 -17.97
C LEU A 81 2.15 -14.95 -17.93
N MET A 82 1.24 -14.73 -17.00
CA MET A 82 0.79 -13.38 -16.64
C MET A 82 1.26 -13.03 -15.23
N VAL A 83 2.07 -11.98 -15.10
CA VAL A 83 2.54 -11.44 -13.82
C VAL A 83 1.62 -10.31 -13.40
N VAL A 84 1.00 -10.42 -12.23
CA VAL A 84 0.02 -9.47 -11.71
C VAL A 84 0.58 -8.79 -10.47
N ILE A 85 0.58 -7.46 -10.45
CA ILE A 85 1.05 -6.66 -9.30
C ILE A 85 0.18 -5.42 -9.17
N ALA A 86 -0.64 -5.37 -8.11
CA ALA A 86 -1.50 -4.22 -7.79
C ALA A 86 -2.33 -3.72 -9.00
N TYR A 87 -2.95 -4.65 -9.74
CA TYR A 87 -3.65 -4.34 -10.99
C TYR A 87 -5.04 -3.70 -10.78
N GLY A 88 -5.78 -4.16 -9.77
CA GLY A 88 -7.08 -3.59 -9.39
C GLY A 88 -8.28 -4.02 -10.24
N LEU A 89 -8.11 -4.96 -11.18
CA LEU A 89 -9.21 -5.68 -11.80
C LEU A 89 -9.24 -7.12 -11.30
N ILE A 90 -10.45 -7.67 -11.21
CA ILE A 90 -10.66 -9.09 -10.94
C ILE A 90 -10.45 -9.86 -12.24
N LEU A 91 -9.63 -10.90 -12.19
CA LEU A 91 -9.41 -11.82 -13.32
C LEU A 91 -10.40 -12.98 -13.21
N PRO A 92 -11.33 -13.15 -14.16
CA PRO A 92 -12.20 -14.33 -14.18
C PRO A 92 -11.39 -15.59 -14.53
N THR A 93 -11.92 -16.76 -14.18
CA THR A 93 -11.26 -18.06 -14.45
C THR A 93 -10.84 -18.25 -15.90
N GLU A 94 -11.65 -17.76 -16.85
CA GLU A 94 -11.30 -17.81 -18.27
C GLU A 94 -9.97 -17.10 -18.55
N VAL A 95 -9.75 -15.93 -17.93
CA VAL A 95 -8.49 -15.17 -18.07
C VAL A 95 -7.34 -15.85 -17.35
N LEU A 96 -7.58 -16.39 -16.15
CA LEU A 96 -6.57 -17.12 -15.37
C LEU A 96 -6.00 -18.32 -16.14
N ASN A 97 -6.79 -18.91 -17.03
CA ASN A 97 -6.44 -20.10 -17.81
C ASN A 97 -5.84 -19.79 -19.19
N ILE A 98 -5.74 -18.51 -19.61
CA ILE A 98 -5.17 -18.17 -20.93
C ILE A 98 -3.66 -18.44 -20.98
N PRO A 99 -2.84 -17.96 -20.02
CA PRO A 99 -1.42 -18.22 -20.08
C PRO A 99 -1.11 -19.69 -19.79
N THR A 100 -0.09 -20.24 -20.46
CA THR A 100 0.30 -21.65 -20.29
C THR A 100 0.56 -22.06 -18.83
N PHE A 101 1.18 -21.16 -18.06
CA PHE A 101 1.46 -21.33 -16.63
C PHE A 101 0.51 -20.52 -15.73
N GLY A 102 -0.57 -20.00 -16.30
CA GLY A 102 -1.56 -19.18 -15.60
C GLY A 102 -1.06 -17.80 -15.16
N CYS A 103 -1.61 -17.32 -14.05
CA CYS A 103 -1.31 -15.99 -13.52
C CYS A 103 -0.63 -16.09 -12.15
N VAL A 104 0.47 -15.38 -11.97
CA VAL A 104 1.13 -15.21 -10.66
C VAL A 104 0.92 -13.80 -10.15
N ASN A 105 0.72 -13.65 -8.84
CA ASN A 105 0.56 -12.37 -8.18
C ASN A 105 1.69 -12.12 -7.17
N VAL A 106 2.18 -10.89 -7.12
CA VAL A 106 3.04 -10.41 -6.03
C VAL A 106 2.15 -9.75 -4.99
N HIS A 107 1.90 -10.45 -3.88
CA HIS A 107 1.08 -9.96 -2.79
C HIS A 107 1.94 -9.36 -1.68
N ALA A 108 1.62 -8.16 -1.21
CA ALA A 108 2.44 -7.41 -0.24
C ALA A 108 2.13 -7.76 1.23
N SER A 109 2.05 -9.06 1.54
CA SER A 109 2.01 -9.59 2.91
C SER A 109 2.63 -10.98 3.01
N ILE A 110 2.76 -11.46 4.25
CA ILE A 110 3.02 -12.86 4.56
C ILE A 110 1.68 -13.62 4.54
N LEU A 111 1.32 -14.20 3.40
CA LEU A 111 0.09 -15.01 3.27
C LEU A 111 0.11 -16.21 4.23
N PRO A 112 -1.04 -16.62 4.82
CA PRO A 112 -2.41 -16.19 4.49
C PRO A 112 -2.89 -14.91 5.21
N LYS A 113 -2.04 -14.22 5.98
CA LYS A 113 -2.44 -12.95 6.61
C LYS A 113 -2.60 -11.85 5.57
N TRP A 114 -3.56 -10.95 5.82
CA TRP A 114 -3.81 -9.74 5.04
C TRP A 114 -4.15 -9.98 3.57
N ARG A 115 -5.00 -10.96 3.26
CA ARG A 115 -5.62 -11.08 1.94
C ARG A 115 -6.44 -9.81 1.63
N GLY A 116 -6.36 -9.29 0.41
CA GLY A 116 -7.17 -8.17 -0.05
C GLY A 116 -6.38 -6.90 -0.38
N ALA A 117 -7.05 -5.77 -0.26
CA ALA A 117 -6.69 -4.54 -0.98
C ALA A 117 -5.58 -3.70 -0.33
N SER A 118 -5.42 -3.77 0.99
CA SER A 118 -4.51 -2.84 1.70
C SER A 118 -3.61 -3.55 2.74
N PRO A 119 -2.85 -4.59 2.35
CA PRO A 119 -2.08 -5.40 3.30
C PRO A 119 -1.04 -4.60 4.08
N ILE A 120 -0.30 -3.71 3.40
CA ILE A 120 0.76 -2.89 4.01
C ILE A 120 0.20 -2.00 5.14
N HIS A 121 -0.93 -1.33 4.88
CA HIS A 121 -1.62 -0.52 5.88
C HIS A 121 -2.00 -1.37 7.10
N ASN A 122 -2.60 -2.54 6.86
CA ASN A 122 -3.13 -3.37 7.93
C ASN A 122 -2.04 -4.00 8.79
N ALA A 123 -0.89 -4.37 8.22
CA ALA A 123 0.26 -4.84 9.00
C ALA A 123 0.71 -3.77 10.02
N ILE A 124 0.85 -2.52 9.58
CA ILE A 124 1.23 -1.40 10.48
C ILE A 124 0.10 -1.09 11.48
N LEU A 125 -1.16 -1.02 11.04
CA LEU A 125 -2.32 -0.73 11.90
C LEU A 125 -2.48 -1.74 13.03
N ASN A 126 -2.11 -3.01 12.81
CA ASN A 126 -2.23 -4.06 13.80
C ASN A 126 -0.96 -4.27 14.62
N GLY A 127 0.10 -3.51 14.33
CA GLY A 127 1.36 -3.59 15.06
C GLY A 127 2.11 -4.88 14.80
N ASP A 128 1.99 -5.44 13.60
CA ASP A 128 2.82 -6.59 13.20
C ASP A 128 4.31 -6.19 13.25
N GLU A 129 5.17 -7.06 13.77
CA GLU A 129 6.63 -6.83 13.82
C GLU A 129 7.30 -7.05 12.46
N GLU A 130 6.65 -7.82 11.60
CA GLU A 130 7.11 -8.15 10.26
C GLU A 130 5.96 -8.19 9.25
N THR A 131 6.29 -7.92 8.00
CA THR A 131 5.45 -8.19 6.83
C THR A 131 6.33 -8.79 5.74
N GLY A 132 5.89 -8.85 4.51
CA GLY A 132 6.68 -9.40 3.43
C GLY A 132 5.97 -9.36 2.10
N VAL A 133 6.51 -10.13 1.17
CA VAL A 133 5.91 -10.39 -0.13
C VAL A 133 5.72 -11.89 -0.30
N ALA A 134 4.58 -12.26 -0.87
CA ALA A 134 4.28 -13.62 -1.29
C ALA A 134 4.13 -13.65 -2.81
N ILE A 135 4.85 -14.55 -3.47
CA ILE A 135 4.64 -14.85 -4.89
C ILE A 135 3.64 -16.00 -4.95
N MET A 136 2.42 -15.73 -5.41
CA MET A 136 1.33 -16.71 -5.39
C MET A 136 0.80 -17.03 -6.76
N GLN A 137 0.41 -18.29 -6.97
CA GLN A 137 -0.46 -18.66 -8.07
C GLN A 137 -1.84 -18.06 -7.82
N MET A 138 -2.39 -17.32 -8.77
CA MET A 138 -3.74 -16.81 -8.64
C MET A 138 -4.77 -17.90 -8.86
N ASP A 139 -5.85 -17.85 -8.08
CA ASP A 139 -7.04 -18.67 -8.25
C ASP A 139 -8.29 -17.77 -8.34
N LYS A 140 -9.48 -18.38 -8.31
CA LYS A 140 -10.75 -17.66 -8.40
C LYS A 140 -11.09 -16.80 -7.18
N GLY A 141 -10.39 -17.00 -6.05
CA GLY A 141 -10.66 -16.27 -4.82
C GLY A 141 -9.78 -15.04 -4.67
N MET A 142 -10.05 -14.24 -3.63
CA MET A 142 -9.24 -13.05 -3.34
C MET A 142 -8.01 -13.47 -2.52
N ASP A 143 -6.86 -13.50 -3.19
CA ASP A 143 -5.57 -13.87 -2.61
C ASP A 143 -5.57 -15.24 -1.91
N THR A 144 -6.35 -16.20 -2.42
CA THR A 144 -6.51 -17.53 -1.82
C THR A 144 -5.62 -18.61 -2.42
N GLY A 145 -5.09 -18.38 -3.63
CA GLY A 145 -4.26 -19.35 -4.33
C GLY A 145 -2.93 -19.63 -3.63
N ASP A 146 -2.38 -20.81 -3.90
CA ASP A 146 -1.19 -21.32 -3.23
C ASP A 146 0.04 -20.46 -3.55
N TYR A 147 0.98 -20.36 -2.60
CA TYR A 147 2.16 -19.51 -2.76
C TYR A 147 3.41 -20.32 -3.06
N TYR A 148 4.27 -19.80 -3.94
CA TYR A 148 5.56 -20.40 -4.26
C TYR A 148 6.63 -20.04 -3.25
N GLN A 149 6.66 -18.77 -2.82
CA GLN A 149 7.69 -18.25 -1.94
C GLN A 149 7.15 -17.07 -1.14
N ILE A 150 7.64 -16.94 0.09
CA ILE A 150 7.43 -15.79 0.96
C ILE A 150 8.80 -15.20 1.31
N THR A 151 8.90 -13.87 1.29
CA THR A 151 10.08 -13.16 1.78
C THR A 151 9.65 -12.11 2.79
N ALA A 152 10.06 -12.30 4.04
CA ALA A 152 9.71 -11.42 5.14
C ALA A 152 10.67 -10.23 5.28
N CYS A 153 10.19 -9.16 5.87
CA CYS A 153 10.97 -8.01 6.31
C CYS A 153 10.38 -7.41 7.59
N LYS A 154 11.25 -6.92 8.47
CA LYS A 154 10.84 -6.21 9.68
C LYS A 154 10.14 -4.90 9.36
N ILE A 155 9.10 -4.59 10.12
CA ILE A 155 8.47 -3.27 10.18
C ILE A 155 9.15 -2.49 11.29
N SER A 156 9.86 -1.43 10.94
CA SER A 156 10.49 -0.57 11.96
C SER A 156 9.46 0.34 12.64
N ASP A 157 9.81 0.88 13.81
CA ASP A 157 8.93 1.78 14.57
C ASP A 157 8.66 3.11 13.84
N ASP A 158 9.53 3.49 12.90
CA ASP A 158 9.43 4.65 12.03
C ASP A 158 8.87 4.32 10.63
N ASP A 159 8.68 3.05 10.30
CA ASP A 159 8.12 2.66 9.01
C ASP A 159 6.69 3.20 8.87
N THR A 160 6.46 3.87 7.73
CA THR A 160 5.14 4.28 7.25
C THR A 160 4.70 3.35 6.12
N THR A 161 3.45 3.41 5.69
CA THR A 161 3.06 2.67 4.49
C THR A 161 3.86 3.09 3.26
N GLY A 162 4.26 4.36 3.15
CA GLY A 162 5.13 4.84 2.07
C GLY A 162 6.52 4.18 2.07
N THR A 163 7.21 4.19 3.21
CA THR A 163 8.56 3.59 3.30
C THR A 163 8.50 2.07 3.14
N LEU A 164 7.49 1.42 3.72
CA LEU A 164 7.32 -0.02 3.64
C LEU A 164 6.88 -0.47 2.23
N HIS A 165 6.09 0.33 1.53
CA HIS A 165 5.78 0.13 0.11
C HIS A 165 7.06 0.05 -0.74
N ASP A 166 7.95 1.03 -0.61
CA ASP A 166 9.18 1.08 -1.41
C ASP A 166 10.14 -0.07 -1.06
N LYS A 167 10.22 -0.41 0.23
CA LYS A 167 10.98 -1.56 0.74
C LYS A 167 10.48 -2.87 0.13
N LEU A 168 9.17 -3.12 0.19
CA LEU A 168 8.54 -4.34 -0.32
C LEU A 168 8.62 -4.44 -1.85
N ALA A 169 8.46 -3.33 -2.57
CA ALA A 169 8.58 -3.30 -4.03
C ALA A 169 9.98 -3.76 -4.50
N ARG A 170 11.03 -3.43 -3.74
CA ARG A 170 12.40 -3.89 -4.02
C ARG A 170 12.61 -5.35 -3.62
N ILE A 171 12.11 -5.76 -2.46
CA ILE A 171 12.24 -7.14 -1.97
C ILE A 171 11.55 -8.14 -2.90
N ALA A 172 10.46 -7.73 -3.57
CA ALA A 172 9.71 -8.56 -4.52
C ALA A 172 10.50 -9.02 -5.75
N ILE A 173 11.59 -8.35 -6.12
CA ILE A 173 12.30 -8.59 -7.39
C ILE A 173 12.85 -10.01 -7.45
N ASN A 174 13.71 -10.39 -6.51
CA ASN A 174 14.42 -11.67 -6.56
C ASN A 174 13.46 -12.87 -6.41
N PRO A 175 12.52 -12.89 -5.44
CA PRO A 175 11.56 -13.99 -5.30
C PRO A 175 10.68 -14.17 -6.54
N LEU A 176 10.30 -13.07 -7.20
CA LEU A 176 9.53 -13.15 -8.45
C LEU A 176 10.35 -13.80 -9.56
N LEU A 177 11.58 -13.33 -9.81
CA LEU A 177 12.43 -13.89 -10.86
C LEU A 177 12.78 -15.36 -10.60
N GLU A 178 13.08 -15.72 -9.35
CA GLU A 178 13.33 -17.10 -8.93
C GLU A 178 12.10 -17.99 -9.16
N THR A 179 10.92 -17.52 -8.78
CA THR A 179 9.66 -18.25 -9.01
C THR A 179 9.43 -18.48 -10.51
N ILE A 180 9.60 -17.44 -11.33
CA ILE A 180 9.42 -17.51 -12.78
C ILE A 180 10.43 -18.48 -13.41
N HIS A 181 11.69 -18.44 -12.98
CA HIS A 181 12.71 -19.40 -13.41
C HIS A 181 12.31 -20.85 -13.06
N ASN A 182 11.81 -21.09 -11.84
CA ASN A 182 11.37 -22.41 -11.41
C ASN A 182 10.12 -22.90 -12.16
N ILE A 183 9.18 -21.99 -12.49
CA ILE A 183 8.01 -22.30 -13.33
C ILE A 183 8.46 -22.72 -14.73
N GLN A 184 9.34 -21.94 -15.37
CA GLN A 184 9.86 -22.21 -16.71
C GLN A 184 10.55 -23.58 -16.80
N ASN A 185 11.18 -24.02 -15.71
CA ASN A 185 11.88 -25.30 -15.62
C ASN A 185 11.05 -26.44 -15.03
N TYR A 186 9.73 -26.26 -14.83
CA TYR A 186 8.83 -27.26 -14.23
C TYR A 186 9.27 -27.74 -12.83
N LYS A 187 9.95 -26.88 -12.07
CA LYS A 187 10.45 -27.15 -10.71
C LYS A 187 9.62 -26.45 -9.61
N ALA A 188 8.75 -25.53 -9.99
CA ALA A 188 7.95 -24.78 -9.03
C ALA A 188 6.85 -25.66 -8.40
N ILE A 189 6.88 -25.79 -7.08
CA ILE A 189 5.87 -26.51 -6.29
C ILE A 189 5.23 -25.50 -5.34
N PRO A 190 3.94 -25.13 -5.53
CA PRO A 190 3.29 -24.17 -4.67
C PRO A 190 2.90 -24.81 -3.32
N ILE A 191 2.90 -24.00 -2.27
CA ILE A 191 2.55 -24.36 -0.90
C ILE A 191 1.12 -23.91 -0.62
N LYS A 192 0.30 -24.87 -0.19
CA LYS A 192 -1.12 -24.61 0.11
C LYS A 192 -1.29 -23.65 1.28
N GLN A 193 -2.11 -22.63 1.09
CA GLN A 193 -2.46 -21.71 2.17
C GLN A 193 -3.34 -22.42 3.23
N ASN A 194 -3.03 -22.19 4.52
CA ASN A 194 -3.92 -22.58 5.61
C ASN A 194 -4.98 -21.50 5.85
N SER A 195 -6.18 -21.71 5.30
CA SER A 195 -7.27 -20.74 5.38
C SER A 195 -7.75 -20.43 6.81
N SER A 196 -7.48 -21.28 7.82
CA SER A 196 -7.85 -20.97 9.21
C SER A 196 -7.01 -19.85 9.84
N LEU A 197 -5.86 -19.54 9.25
CA LEU A 197 -4.96 -18.46 9.68
C LEU A 197 -5.17 -17.17 8.87
N ALA A 198 -6.13 -17.14 7.95
CA ALA A 198 -6.33 -16.02 7.06
C ALA A 198 -6.91 -14.81 7.78
N THR A 199 -6.34 -13.63 7.50
CA THR A 199 -6.91 -12.33 7.88
C THR A 199 -7.14 -11.50 6.62
N TYR A 200 -8.01 -10.50 6.69
CA TYR A 200 -8.43 -9.71 5.52
C TYR A 200 -8.11 -8.23 5.70
N ALA A 201 -7.55 -7.64 4.65
CA ALA A 201 -7.20 -6.24 4.53
C ALA A 201 -8.19 -5.54 3.60
N GLY A 202 -9.18 -4.88 4.19
CA GLY A 202 -10.17 -4.08 3.45
C GLY A 202 -9.55 -2.87 2.74
N LYS A 203 -10.33 -2.25 1.85
CA LYS A 203 -9.93 -1.00 1.19
C LYS A 203 -9.97 0.15 2.19
N ILE A 204 -8.85 0.85 2.35
CA ILE A 204 -8.78 2.08 3.16
C ILE A 204 -9.59 3.20 2.49
N LYS A 205 -10.26 4.01 3.29
CA LYS A 205 -11.04 5.18 2.92
C LYS A 205 -10.50 6.43 3.60
N LYS A 206 -10.92 7.61 3.11
CA LYS A 206 -10.52 8.88 3.71
C LYS A 206 -10.98 9.04 5.17
N GLU A 207 -12.18 8.53 5.49
CA GLU A 207 -12.77 8.58 6.83
C GLU A 207 -11.98 7.80 7.88
N ASP A 208 -11.28 6.74 7.47
CA ASP A 208 -10.43 5.93 8.36
C ASP A 208 -9.28 6.76 8.96
N GLY A 209 -8.89 7.85 8.28
CA GLY A 209 -7.86 8.77 8.76
C GLY A 209 -8.25 9.55 10.03
N LYS A 210 -9.52 9.60 10.43
CA LYS A 210 -9.91 10.34 11.63
C LYS A 210 -9.33 9.67 12.87
N ILE A 211 -8.54 10.40 13.65
CA ILE A 211 -7.99 9.93 14.91
C ILE A 211 -9.11 9.81 15.94
N ILE A 212 -9.16 8.67 16.63
CA ILE A 212 -10.01 8.44 17.78
C ILE A 212 -9.14 8.54 19.02
N TRP A 213 -9.18 9.68 19.70
CA TRP A 213 -8.31 9.99 20.84
C TRP A 213 -8.50 9.07 22.05
N ASN A 214 -9.66 8.41 22.15
CA ASN A 214 -9.95 7.42 23.17
C ASN A 214 -9.24 6.06 22.93
N ASN A 215 -8.37 5.97 21.93
CA ASN A 215 -7.44 4.86 21.76
C ASN A 215 -6.13 5.11 22.55
N SER A 216 -5.31 4.06 22.69
CA SER A 216 -3.96 4.22 23.25
C SER A 216 -3.05 5.02 22.33
N ALA A 217 -2.04 5.69 22.88
CA ALA A 217 -1.04 6.42 22.09
C ALA A 217 -0.36 5.52 21.03
N GLN A 218 -0.16 4.23 21.34
CA GLN A 218 0.41 3.26 20.40
C GLN A 218 -0.50 3.03 19.19
N LYS A 219 -1.81 2.85 19.40
CA LYS A 219 -2.76 2.64 18.30
C LYS A 219 -2.88 3.89 17.42
N ILE A 220 -2.83 5.08 18.03
CA ILE A 220 -2.83 6.35 17.30
C ILE A 220 -1.52 6.51 16.50
N ASN A 221 -0.36 6.18 17.08
CA ASN A 221 0.91 6.20 16.35
C ASN A 221 0.90 5.23 15.15
N GLN A 222 0.42 4.00 15.32
CA GLN A 222 0.23 3.03 14.23
C GLN A 222 -0.69 3.60 13.13
N GLN A 223 -1.80 4.25 13.52
CA GLN A 223 -2.71 4.91 12.59
C GLN A 223 -2.02 6.02 11.78
N ILE A 224 -1.24 6.88 12.44
CA ILE A 224 -0.48 7.98 11.81
C ILE A 224 0.51 7.41 10.79
N ARG A 225 1.25 6.37 11.14
CA ARG A 225 2.23 5.73 10.24
C ARG A 225 1.58 4.98 9.09
N ALA A 226 0.55 4.18 9.36
CA ALA A 226 -0.14 3.39 8.35
C ALA A 226 -0.85 4.27 7.32
N PHE A 227 -1.41 5.41 7.72
CA PHE A 227 -2.10 6.30 6.78
C PHE A 227 -1.17 7.32 6.12
N ASN A 228 0.14 7.24 6.33
CA ASN A 228 1.13 8.04 5.62
C ASN A 228 1.66 7.25 4.41
N PRO A 229 1.44 7.69 3.15
CA PRO A 229 1.04 9.05 2.73
C PRO A 229 -0.45 9.25 2.43
N TRP A 230 -1.27 8.20 2.48
CA TRP A 230 -2.70 8.29 2.23
C TRP A 230 -3.51 7.37 3.17
N PRO A 231 -4.64 7.84 3.74
CA PRO A 231 -5.30 9.15 3.56
C PRO A 231 -4.74 10.31 4.41
N LEU A 232 -3.67 10.06 5.17
CA LEU A 232 -3.17 10.84 6.31
C LEU A 232 -4.11 10.79 7.51
N ALA A 233 -3.55 10.53 8.68
CA ALA A 233 -4.28 10.66 9.93
C ALA A 233 -4.60 12.14 10.20
N TYR A 234 -5.77 12.42 10.76
CA TYR A 234 -6.22 13.78 11.01
C TYR A 234 -7.13 13.88 12.24
N ALA A 235 -7.18 15.06 12.84
CA ALA A 235 -8.04 15.40 13.96
C ALA A 235 -8.62 16.81 13.80
N ILE A 236 -9.73 17.11 14.48
CA ILE A 236 -10.38 18.42 14.39
C ILE A 236 -10.04 19.23 15.64
N LEU A 237 -9.56 20.45 15.47
CA LEU A 237 -9.29 21.40 16.55
C LEU A 237 -9.89 22.75 16.20
N ASN A 238 -10.81 23.27 17.04
CA ASN A 238 -11.52 24.54 16.78
C ASN A 238 -12.15 24.62 15.37
N GLY A 239 -12.71 23.51 14.89
CA GLY A 239 -13.30 23.40 13.54
C GLY A 239 -12.30 23.25 12.39
N LEU A 240 -10.99 23.30 12.66
CA LEU A 240 -9.94 23.08 11.66
C LEU A 240 -9.55 21.61 11.59
N ASN A 241 -9.49 21.08 10.37
CA ASN A 241 -9.01 19.72 10.13
C ASN A 241 -7.47 19.72 10.02
N LEU A 242 -6.79 19.24 11.06
CA LEU A 242 -5.34 19.16 11.13
C LEU A 242 -4.88 17.75 10.78
N GLN A 243 -4.05 17.61 9.75
CA GLN A 243 -3.40 16.35 9.44
C GLN A 243 -2.20 16.16 10.36
N ILE A 244 -2.10 15.00 10.99
CA ILE A 244 -1.00 14.62 11.87
C ILE A 244 -0.04 13.76 11.04
N ILE A 245 1.18 14.26 10.82
CA ILE A 245 2.12 13.67 9.86
C ILE A 245 3.13 12.76 10.55
N GLN A 246 3.58 13.15 11.74
CA GLN A 246 4.58 12.43 12.52
C GLN A 246 4.32 12.65 14.00
N ALA A 247 4.35 11.56 14.78
CA ALA A 247 4.17 11.60 16.22
C ALA A 247 4.81 10.37 16.89
N ASN A 248 5.20 10.49 18.15
CA ASN A 248 5.84 9.44 18.93
C ASN A 248 5.08 9.17 20.23
N VAL A 249 5.13 7.92 20.71
CA VAL A 249 4.54 7.55 21.99
C VAL A 249 5.46 8.01 23.12
N VAL A 250 4.90 8.67 24.13
CA VAL A 250 5.63 9.08 25.33
C VAL A 250 5.08 8.33 26.54
N HIS A 251 5.96 7.75 27.34
CA HIS A 251 5.63 7.03 28.58
C HIS A 251 5.25 7.99 29.71
N ASN A 252 4.24 8.81 29.46
CA ASN A 252 3.61 9.73 30.41
C ASN A 252 2.10 9.48 30.37
N GLN A 253 1.50 9.21 31.52
CA GLN A 253 0.05 9.09 31.65
C GLN A 253 -0.52 10.41 32.17
N SER A 254 -1.56 10.90 31.50
CA SER A 254 -2.35 12.04 31.95
C SER A 254 -3.75 11.61 32.36
N ASN A 255 -4.33 12.32 33.31
CA ASN A 255 -5.73 12.18 33.72
C ASN A 255 -6.65 13.17 32.99
N GLN A 256 -6.11 13.99 32.08
CA GLN A 256 -6.90 14.89 31.24
C GLN A 256 -7.68 14.10 30.20
N GLN A 257 -8.80 14.68 29.74
CA GLN A 257 -9.61 14.12 28.66
C GLN A 257 -8.73 13.74 27.45
N PRO A 258 -8.93 12.56 26.84
CA PRO A 258 -8.21 12.20 25.62
C PRO A 258 -8.44 13.24 24.51
N GLY A 259 -7.36 13.66 23.86
CA GLY A 259 -7.35 14.75 22.88
C GLY A 259 -6.93 16.11 23.46
N THR A 260 -6.79 16.25 24.78
CA THR A 260 -6.30 17.51 25.39
C THR A 260 -4.82 17.74 25.10
N ILE A 261 -4.48 18.93 24.61
CA ILE A 261 -3.09 19.40 24.49
C ILE A 261 -2.54 19.68 25.90
N LEU A 262 -1.55 18.90 26.31
CA LEU A 262 -0.93 18.97 27.64
C LEU A 262 0.23 19.96 27.67
N GLU A 263 1.01 20.01 26.59
CA GLU A 263 2.21 20.83 26.47
C GLU A 263 2.47 21.15 25.00
N ILE A 264 3.04 22.33 24.73
CA ILE A 264 3.63 22.67 23.44
C ILE A 264 5.03 23.19 23.70
N SER A 265 6.04 22.49 23.19
CA SER A 265 7.46 22.84 23.35
C SER A 265 8.24 22.58 22.05
N LYS A 266 9.55 22.85 22.07
CA LYS A 266 10.40 22.61 20.89
C LYS A 266 10.47 21.14 20.49
N GLN A 267 10.17 20.23 21.42
CA GLN A 267 10.10 18.79 21.20
C GLN A 267 8.84 18.38 20.44
N GLY A 268 7.73 19.12 20.59
CA GLY A 268 6.47 18.79 19.97
C GLY A 268 5.26 19.29 20.76
N MET A 269 4.09 18.81 20.33
CA MET A 269 2.81 19.04 20.99
C MET A 269 2.38 17.74 21.67
N LEU A 270 2.44 17.70 23.00
CA LEU A 270 2.05 16.54 23.80
C LEU A 270 0.54 16.52 23.97
N VAL A 271 -0.10 15.42 23.58
CA VAL A 271 -1.56 15.26 23.63
C VAL A 271 -1.93 14.04 24.47
N SER A 272 -2.91 14.21 25.36
CA SER A 272 -3.47 13.15 26.18
C SER A 272 -4.17 12.10 25.32
N THR A 273 -4.04 10.83 25.67
CA THR A 273 -4.76 9.72 25.04
C THR A 273 -5.35 8.83 26.13
N LYS A 274 -6.02 7.72 25.77
CA LYS A 274 -6.54 6.78 26.79
C LYS A 274 -5.42 6.16 27.64
N GLU A 275 -4.32 5.77 26.99
CA GLU A 275 -3.18 5.12 27.63
C GLU A 275 -1.89 5.71 27.05
N LYS A 276 -1.01 6.18 27.95
CA LYS A 276 0.15 7.01 27.63
C LYS A 276 -0.25 8.32 26.93
N SER A 277 0.74 9.09 26.50
CA SER A 277 0.55 10.33 25.75
C SER A 277 1.22 10.23 24.39
N ILE A 278 0.78 11.04 23.44
CA ILE A 278 1.38 11.10 22.11
C ILE A 278 1.99 12.48 21.88
N LEU A 279 3.26 12.51 21.49
CA LEU A 279 3.99 13.71 21.13
C LEU A 279 3.89 13.91 19.62
N ILE A 280 3.11 14.88 19.18
CA ILE A 280 3.00 15.24 17.78
C ILE A 280 4.17 16.16 17.41
N GLU A 281 4.91 15.78 16.37
CA GLU A 281 6.12 16.49 15.94
C GLU A 281 5.89 17.28 14.66
N LYS A 282 5.07 16.75 13.74
CA LYS A 282 4.76 17.40 12.46
C LYS A 282 3.26 17.36 12.17
N ILE A 283 2.74 18.52 11.76
CA ILE A 283 1.34 18.70 11.38
C ILE A 283 1.23 19.38 10.03
N LYS A 284 0.03 19.35 9.46
CA LYS A 284 -0.30 20.11 8.27
C LYS A 284 -1.68 20.74 8.39
N PHE A 285 -1.71 22.07 8.33
CA PHE A 285 -2.93 22.85 8.29
C PHE A 285 -3.61 22.76 6.91
N PRO A 286 -4.93 22.97 6.82
CA PRO A 286 -5.65 23.01 5.56
C PRO A 286 -5.01 23.97 4.55
N GLY A 287 -4.66 23.44 3.37
CA GLY A 287 -4.07 24.25 2.28
C GLY A 287 -2.63 24.72 2.53
N LYS A 288 -1.97 24.28 3.60
CA LYS A 288 -0.56 24.61 3.91
C LYS A 288 0.37 23.43 3.68
N ASN A 289 1.67 23.68 3.74
CA ASN A 289 2.70 22.64 3.77
C ASN A 289 2.78 22.02 5.17
N THR A 290 3.39 20.84 5.25
CA THR A 290 3.77 20.23 6.53
C THR A 290 4.73 21.16 7.27
N ILE A 291 4.54 21.29 8.59
CA ILE A 291 5.38 22.11 9.47
C ILE A 291 5.70 21.31 10.74
N ALA A 292 6.93 21.44 11.26
CA ALA A 292 7.27 20.92 12.57
C ALA A 292 6.67 21.79 13.67
N ILE A 293 6.27 21.21 14.80
CA ILE A 293 5.74 22.00 15.93
C ILE A 293 6.78 23.01 16.45
N SER A 294 8.07 22.65 16.43
CA SER A 294 9.18 23.55 16.74
C SER A 294 9.19 24.82 15.87
N ASP A 295 8.92 24.67 14.58
CA ASP A 295 8.94 25.77 13.61
C ASP A 295 7.65 26.59 13.71
N TYR A 296 6.52 25.93 13.99
CA TYR A 296 5.25 26.58 14.27
C TYR A 296 5.37 27.53 15.48
N LEU A 297 6.06 27.11 16.56
CA LEU A 297 6.29 27.95 17.74
C LEU A 297 7.10 29.23 17.46
N ASN A 298 7.98 29.21 16.46
CA ASN A 298 8.75 30.38 16.05
C ASN A 298 7.97 31.31 15.11
N SER A 299 6.75 30.93 14.72
CA SER A 299 5.87 31.75 13.89
C SER A 299 4.97 32.64 14.76
N ASN A 300 4.43 33.72 14.18
CA ASN A 300 3.49 34.61 14.87
C ASN A 300 2.07 33.99 15.03
N GLN A 301 1.91 32.67 14.87
CA GLN A 301 0.61 32.00 14.91
C GLN A 301 0.26 31.51 16.33
N THR A 302 -0.92 31.85 16.82
CA THR A 302 -1.39 31.56 18.20
C THR A 302 -2.55 30.55 18.25
N SER A 303 -2.79 29.83 17.16
CA SER A 303 -3.95 28.95 16.98
C SER A 303 -3.96 27.69 17.86
N LEU A 304 -2.78 27.18 18.21
CA LEU A 304 -2.58 26.03 19.09
C LEU A 304 -2.27 26.51 20.51
N GLN A 305 -3.00 26.02 21.50
CA GLN A 305 -2.84 26.40 22.90
C GLN A 305 -3.00 25.18 23.82
N VAL A 306 -2.24 25.15 24.91
CA VAL A 306 -2.39 24.15 25.97
C VAL A 306 -3.81 24.21 26.55
N GLY A 307 -4.40 23.05 26.83
CA GLY A 307 -5.76 22.89 27.33
C GLY A 307 -6.84 22.78 26.24
N GLN A 308 -6.54 23.10 24.97
CA GLN A 308 -7.47 22.82 23.88
C GLN A 308 -7.62 21.30 23.67
N VAL A 309 -8.78 20.87 23.16
CA VAL A 309 -9.11 19.45 23.00
C VAL A 309 -9.44 19.14 21.55
N PHE A 310 -8.75 18.15 20.99
CA PHE A 310 -9.07 17.59 19.68
C PHE A 310 -10.36 16.74 19.71
N LEU A 311 -11.15 16.83 18.64
CA LEU A 311 -12.37 16.04 18.38
C LEU A 311 -12.15 14.90 17.36
#